data_AF-A0A1U7CT06-F1
#
_entry.id   AF-A0A1U7CT06-F1
#
_cell.length_a   1.000
_cell.length_b   1.000
_cell.length_c   1.000
_cell.angle_alpha   90.00
_cell.angle_beta   90.00
_cell.angle_gamma   90.00
#
_symmetry.space_group_name_H-M   'P 1'
#
loop_
_entity.id
_entity.type
_entity.pdbx_description
1 polymer ?
#
loop_
_entity_poly.entity_id
_entity_poly.type
_entity_poly.pdbx_seq_one_letter_code
_entity_poly.pdbx_strand_id
1 'polypeptide(L)'
;MTMPSPSHPRFSTGAFPLAATLLATAGVFCGVSIPGVDWQARAQAQPAASSGSYGVEFRHPIPDLIDDLLSTERGDPRLEASIPHSEWYSKGVERRFHGWGPEPRTYPPLPGLDRRSVDWKRERVIAEAIRFLGYAYQHHHLPDWNPPASWPWTHTCAGGNGKGFDCSNFTSFVYNQGFGIHLNSDVGRQATLEHALEGNHGREIRVHRVELPESYDERIKTLRTGDLVYIRHERDPHVSHVVIWVGPIGRSPSGVPLVIDSHGGGVNDDDGRPIPCGVQLRPYRKSSWYNRRASHAHRLFEERP
;
A
#
# COMPACT_ATOMS: atom_id res chain seq x y z
N MET A 1 14.01 -51.39 20.30
CA MET A 1 13.84 -51.20 18.84
C MET A 1 14.46 -49.88 18.47
N THR A 2 15.66 -49.95 17.91
CA THR A 2 16.57 -48.85 17.57
C THR A 2 16.28 -48.37 16.15
N MET A 3 16.03 -47.07 15.97
CA MET A 3 15.91 -46.44 14.65
C MET A 3 17.30 -46.04 14.12
N PRO A 4 17.60 -46.22 12.82
CA PRO A 4 18.87 -45.80 12.24
C PRO A 4 18.80 -44.37 11.65
N SER A 5 19.88 -43.61 11.84
CA SER A 5 20.17 -42.33 11.17
C SER A 5 20.38 -42.51 9.66
N PRO A 6 19.99 -41.52 8.83
CA PRO A 6 20.44 -41.42 7.46
C PRO A 6 21.71 -40.55 7.34
N SER A 7 22.65 -41.07 6.55
CA SER A 7 23.94 -40.52 6.18
C SER A 7 23.83 -39.49 5.03
N HIS A 8 24.66 -38.45 5.10
CA HIS A 8 24.86 -37.48 4.02
C HIS A 8 25.77 -38.04 2.90
N PRO A 9 25.47 -37.77 1.61
CA PRO A 9 26.42 -38.01 0.54
C PRO A 9 27.40 -36.85 0.36
N ARG A 10 28.68 -37.19 0.22
CA ARG A 10 29.80 -36.33 -0.19
C ARG A 10 29.73 -36.10 -1.69
N PHE A 11 29.82 -34.84 -2.14
CA PHE A 11 30.08 -34.53 -3.55
C PHE A 11 31.57 -34.30 -3.79
N SER A 12 32.07 -35.04 -4.78
CA SER A 12 33.44 -35.06 -5.27
C SER A 12 33.68 -33.88 -6.22
N THR A 13 34.80 -33.18 -6.04
CA THR A 13 35.33 -32.14 -6.92
C THR A 13 36.01 -32.77 -8.12
N GLY A 14 35.41 -32.63 -9.31
CA GLY A 14 36.02 -32.99 -10.59
C GLY A 14 36.42 -31.74 -11.38
N ALA A 15 37.72 -31.57 -11.60
CA ALA A 15 38.31 -30.57 -12.48
C ALA A 15 38.28 -31.04 -13.94
N PHE A 16 38.04 -30.12 -14.88
CA PHE A 16 38.35 -30.27 -16.31
C PHE A 16 38.86 -28.94 -16.89
N PRO A 17 39.66 -28.97 -17.98
CA PRO A 17 40.75 -28.04 -18.23
C PRO A 17 40.42 -26.84 -19.13
N LEU A 18 41.36 -25.90 -19.11
CA LEU A 18 41.59 -24.78 -20.03
C LEU A 18 41.45 -25.14 -21.52
N ALA A 19 40.79 -24.27 -22.27
CA ALA A 19 41.14 -24.01 -23.66
C ALA A 19 40.73 -22.61 -24.14
N ALA A 20 41.73 -21.93 -24.71
CA ALA A 20 41.71 -21.04 -25.88
C ALA A 20 40.94 -19.71 -25.83
N THR A 21 41.74 -18.67 -25.60
CA THR A 21 41.62 -17.29 -26.05
C THR A 21 41.34 -17.18 -27.55
N LEU A 22 40.35 -16.35 -27.93
CA LEU A 22 40.25 -15.75 -29.26
C LEU A 22 39.91 -14.27 -29.08
N LEU A 23 40.88 -13.42 -29.43
CA LEU A 23 40.72 -11.98 -29.54
C LEU A 23 39.83 -11.66 -30.75
N ALA A 24 38.78 -10.89 -30.54
CA ALA A 24 38.17 -10.05 -31.56
C ALA A 24 37.95 -8.66 -30.97
N THR A 25 38.71 -7.72 -31.50
CA THR A 25 38.67 -6.29 -31.21
C THR A 25 37.40 -5.68 -31.80
N ALA A 26 36.56 -5.09 -30.95
CA ALA A 26 35.48 -4.19 -31.36
C ALA A 26 35.47 -2.98 -30.42
N GLY A 27 35.29 -1.80 -31.01
CA GLY A 27 35.66 -0.50 -30.47
C GLY A 27 35.07 -0.15 -29.11
N VAL A 28 35.94 0.40 -28.26
CA VAL A 28 35.59 1.05 -27.01
C VAL A 28 34.95 2.40 -27.34
N PHE A 29 33.61 2.45 -27.36
CA PHE A 29 32.90 3.67 -27.01
C PHE A 29 32.88 3.75 -25.48
N CYS A 30 33.71 4.64 -24.92
CA CYS A 30 33.59 5.05 -23.52
C CYS A 30 32.33 5.89 -23.34
N GLY A 31 31.17 5.23 -23.35
CA GLY A 31 29.99 5.74 -22.67
C GLY A 31 30.10 5.36 -21.20
N VAL A 32 30.29 6.35 -20.33
CA VAL A 32 30.18 6.15 -18.88
C VAL A 32 28.71 5.88 -18.58
N SER A 33 28.33 4.61 -18.60
CA SER A 33 27.04 4.16 -18.08
C SER A 33 27.12 4.22 -16.56
N ILE A 34 26.61 5.30 -15.99
CA ILE A 34 26.22 5.29 -14.58
C ILE A 34 25.13 4.22 -14.46
N PRO A 35 25.26 3.23 -13.56
CA PRO A 35 24.18 2.28 -13.30
C PRO A 35 23.04 3.04 -12.62
N GLY A 36 22.18 3.64 -13.45
CA GLY A 36 20.86 4.10 -13.07
C GLY A 36 20.03 2.88 -12.77
N VAL A 37 19.53 2.84 -11.54
CA VAL A 37 18.44 1.96 -11.13
C VAL A 37 17.36 2.01 -12.22
N ASP A 38 17.07 0.87 -12.83
CA ASP A 38 16.03 0.73 -13.85
C ASP A 38 14.65 0.86 -13.17
N TRP A 39 14.25 2.09 -12.88
CA TRP A 39 12.95 2.42 -12.30
C TRP A 39 11.80 2.08 -13.28
N GLN A 40 12.08 2.09 -14.59
CA GLN A 40 11.11 1.77 -15.64
C GLN A 40 10.73 0.29 -15.62
N ALA A 41 11.66 -0.62 -15.34
CA ALA A 41 11.36 -2.05 -15.18
C ALA A 41 10.46 -2.37 -13.97
N ARG A 42 10.42 -1.50 -12.95
CA ARG A 42 9.55 -1.67 -11.76
C ARG A 42 8.16 -1.07 -11.94
N ALA A 43 8.03 0.02 -12.71
CA ALA A 43 6.73 0.55 -13.11
C ALA A 43 6.00 -0.36 -14.11
N GLN A 44 6.74 -1.24 -14.81
CA GLN A 44 6.22 -2.29 -15.69
C GLN A 44 6.04 -3.65 -15.00
N ALA A 45 6.31 -3.77 -13.70
CA ALA A 45 5.75 -4.87 -12.95
C ALA A 45 4.22 -4.70 -13.01
N GLN A 46 3.59 -5.41 -13.95
CA GLN A 46 2.16 -5.73 -13.88
C GLN A 46 1.83 -5.96 -12.40
N PRO A 47 0.73 -5.39 -11.88
CA PRO A 47 0.37 -5.60 -10.48
C PRO A 47 0.46 -7.09 -10.24
N ALA A 48 1.35 -7.49 -9.33
CA ALA A 48 1.51 -8.87 -8.94
C ALA A 48 0.11 -9.39 -8.72
N ALA A 49 -0.29 -10.34 -9.58
CA ALA A 49 -1.68 -10.65 -9.89
C ALA A 49 -2.55 -10.51 -8.65
N SER A 50 -3.51 -9.58 -8.68
CA SER A 50 -4.61 -9.63 -7.73
C SER A 50 -5.07 -11.07 -7.73
N SER A 51 -5.13 -11.71 -6.57
CA SER A 51 -5.44 -13.14 -6.44
C SER A 51 -6.88 -13.49 -6.86
N GLY A 52 -7.54 -12.58 -7.58
CA GLY A 52 -8.85 -12.69 -8.19
C GLY A 52 -8.94 -11.72 -9.36
N SER A 53 -9.92 -11.95 -10.21
CA SER A 53 -10.38 -11.19 -11.39
C SER A 53 -10.84 -9.75 -11.11
N TYR A 54 -10.39 -9.16 -10.00
CA TYR A 54 -10.65 -7.78 -9.64
C TYR A 54 -9.66 -6.84 -10.32
N GLY A 55 -10.12 -5.64 -10.65
CA GLY A 55 -9.28 -4.62 -11.27
C GLY A 55 -9.81 -3.22 -11.06
N VAL A 56 -9.08 -2.26 -11.63
CA VAL A 56 -9.46 -0.84 -11.66
C VAL A 56 -9.30 -0.33 -13.09
N GLU A 57 -10.29 0.43 -13.56
CA GLU A 57 -10.27 1.08 -14.87
C GLU A 57 -10.34 2.60 -14.69
N PHE A 58 -9.19 3.25 -14.89
CA PHE A 58 -9.06 4.69 -14.73
C PHE A 58 -9.56 5.44 -15.97
N ARG A 59 -10.15 6.61 -15.76
CA ARG A 59 -10.47 7.55 -16.85
C ARG A 59 -9.23 8.34 -17.26
N HIS A 60 -8.34 8.60 -16.31
CA HIS A 60 -7.05 9.23 -16.56
C HIS A 60 -5.96 8.16 -16.76
N PRO A 61 -5.04 8.34 -17.72
CA PRO A 61 -3.88 7.46 -17.84
C PRO A 61 -3.09 7.38 -16.53
N ILE A 62 -2.58 6.19 -16.19
CA ILE A 62 -1.76 5.99 -14.98
C ILE A 62 -0.58 6.97 -14.89
N PRO A 63 0.21 7.23 -15.97
CA PRO A 63 1.28 8.22 -15.91
C PRO A 63 0.75 9.62 -15.54
N ASP A 64 -0.40 10.03 -16.07
CA ASP A 64 -1.00 11.32 -15.70
C ASP A 64 -1.42 11.38 -14.23
N LEU A 65 -1.71 10.23 -13.61
CA LEU A 65 -2.11 10.13 -12.22
C LEU A 65 -0.93 10.05 -11.25
N ILE A 66 0.18 9.40 -11.61
CA ILE A 66 1.26 9.07 -10.67
C ILE A 66 2.68 9.16 -11.24
N ASP A 67 2.94 9.85 -12.36
CA ASP A 67 4.30 9.95 -12.94
C ASP A 67 5.34 10.42 -11.92
N ASP A 68 5.02 11.39 -11.06
CA ASP A 68 5.94 11.87 -10.03
C ASP A 68 6.37 10.77 -9.05
N LEU A 69 5.53 9.76 -8.83
CA LEU A 69 5.84 8.60 -7.99
C LEU A 69 6.67 7.55 -8.73
N LEU A 70 6.64 7.57 -10.06
CA LEU A 70 7.40 6.64 -10.91
C LEU A 70 8.77 7.23 -11.30
N SER A 71 8.87 8.54 -11.41
CA SER A 71 10.01 9.24 -12.02
C SER A 71 10.83 10.09 -11.05
N THR A 72 10.37 10.29 -9.81
CA THR A 72 11.05 11.16 -8.83
C THR A 72 11.28 10.50 -7.47
N GLU A 73 12.03 11.20 -6.60
CA GLU A 73 12.28 10.81 -5.21
C GLU A 73 11.00 10.64 -4.38
N ARG A 74 9.85 11.19 -4.80
CA ARG A 74 8.58 11.06 -4.07
C ARG A 74 8.15 9.61 -3.92
N GLY A 75 8.43 8.77 -4.93
CA GLY A 75 8.11 7.35 -4.90
C GLY A 75 9.30 6.43 -4.67
N ASP A 76 10.48 6.95 -4.30
CA ASP A 76 11.64 6.13 -3.98
C ASP A 76 11.45 5.43 -2.62
N PRO A 77 11.38 4.09 -2.56
CA PRO A 77 11.19 3.34 -1.33
C PRO A 77 12.25 3.63 -0.25
N ARG A 78 13.45 4.05 -0.64
CA ARG A 78 14.54 4.34 0.31
C ARG A 78 14.35 5.70 1.01
N LEU A 79 13.48 6.53 0.48
CA LEU A 79 13.23 7.88 0.96
C LEU A 79 11.87 8.01 1.60
N GLU A 80 11.27 6.92 2.09
CA GLU A 80 9.92 6.95 2.69
C GLU A 80 9.89 7.39 4.15
N ALA A 81 11.02 7.29 4.87
CA ALA A 81 11.12 7.58 6.29
C ALA A 81 11.60 8.99 6.58
N SER A 82 11.30 9.48 7.79
CA SER A 82 11.81 10.76 8.31
C SER A 82 13.32 10.77 8.60
N ILE A 83 13.98 9.61 8.50
CA ILE A 83 15.42 9.40 8.72
C ILE A 83 16.08 8.77 7.48
N PRO A 84 17.41 8.92 7.29
CA PRO A 84 18.12 8.31 6.18
C PRO A 84 17.96 6.77 6.13
N HIS A 85 17.89 6.20 4.93
CA HIS A 85 17.75 4.75 4.72
C HIS A 85 18.80 3.91 5.46
N SER A 86 20.04 4.41 5.55
CA SER A 86 21.13 3.76 6.29
C SER A 86 20.86 3.58 7.78
N GLU A 87 19.90 4.32 8.35
CA GLU A 87 19.56 4.30 9.77
C GLU A 87 18.34 3.44 10.09
N TRP A 88 17.57 2.99 9.09
CA TRP A 88 16.31 2.26 9.25
C TRP A 88 16.42 1.00 10.10
N TYR A 89 17.59 0.36 10.09
CA TYR A 89 17.86 -0.87 10.82
C TYR A 89 18.87 -0.67 11.96
N SER A 90 19.01 0.57 12.43
CA SER A 90 19.88 0.86 13.58
C SER A 90 19.26 0.42 14.89
N LYS A 91 20.11 0.14 15.89
CA LYS A 91 19.65 -0.13 17.27
C LYS A 91 18.87 1.04 17.89
N GLY A 92 19.08 2.27 17.41
CA GLY A 92 18.30 3.43 17.84
C GLY A 92 16.83 3.32 17.39
N VAL A 93 16.61 3.00 16.11
CA VAL A 93 15.27 2.77 15.55
C VAL A 93 14.59 1.58 16.21
N GLU A 94 15.30 0.47 16.41
CA GLU A 94 14.78 -0.70 17.10
C GLU A 94 14.25 -0.36 18.50
N ARG A 95 15.03 0.40 19.30
CA ARG A 95 14.59 0.81 20.64
C ARG A 95 13.44 1.79 20.63
N ARG A 96 13.41 2.72 19.68
CA ARG A 96 12.40 3.79 19.63
C ARG A 96 11.06 3.27 19.10
N PHE A 97 11.08 2.45 18.06
CA PHE A 97 9.88 2.07 17.31
C PHE A 97 9.54 0.58 17.42
N HIS A 98 10.43 -0.23 18.01
CA HIS A 98 10.22 -1.67 18.16
C HIS A 98 9.89 -2.30 16.80
N GLY A 99 8.83 -3.12 16.75
CA GLY A 99 8.34 -3.76 15.53
C GLY A 99 7.54 -2.87 14.58
N TRP A 100 7.41 -1.56 14.83
CA TRP A 100 6.67 -0.64 13.95
C TRP A 100 7.53 -0.01 12.86
N GLY A 101 8.84 0.05 13.08
CA GLY A 101 9.77 0.67 12.13
C GLY A 101 9.76 2.19 12.16
N PRO A 102 10.63 2.81 11.35
CA PRO A 102 10.82 4.26 11.38
C PRO A 102 9.56 5.01 10.95
N GLU A 103 9.39 6.23 11.47
CA GLU A 103 8.28 7.11 11.12
C GLU A 103 8.29 7.48 9.63
N PRO A 104 7.12 7.67 9.00
CA PRO A 104 7.04 8.15 7.63
C PRO A 104 7.54 9.59 7.56
N ARG A 105 8.20 9.93 6.45
CA ARG A 105 8.55 11.32 6.17
C ARG A 105 7.30 12.16 5.95
N THR A 106 7.49 13.46 6.13
CA THR A 106 6.55 14.46 5.65
C THR A 106 6.85 14.77 4.19
N TYR A 107 5.86 14.58 3.31
CA TYR A 107 6.03 14.89 1.88
C TYR A 107 5.53 16.31 1.59
N PRO A 108 6.22 17.07 0.72
CA PRO A 108 5.74 18.39 0.31
C PRO A 108 4.39 18.27 -0.42
N PRO A 109 3.54 19.31 -0.41
CA PRO A 109 2.29 19.30 -1.17
C PRO A 109 2.53 18.97 -2.64
N LEU A 110 1.62 18.21 -3.26
CA LEU A 110 1.74 17.88 -4.67
C LEU A 110 1.63 19.16 -5.55
N PRO A 111 2.63 19.47 -6.39
CA PRO A 111 2.59 20.67 -7.22
C PRO A 111 1.37 20.69 -8.17
N GLY A 112 0.67 21.82 -8.20
CA GLY A 112 -0.48 22.03 -9.09
C GLY A 112 -1.75 21.24 -8.72
N LEU A 113 -1.81 20.65 -7.51
CA LEU A 113 -2.98 19.92 -7.04
C LEU A 113 -4.26 20.75 -7.09
N ASP A 114 -4.18 22.07 -6.84
CA ASP A 114 -5.29 23.01 -6.90
C ASP A 114 -5.95 23.08 -8.29
N ARG A 115 -5.18 22.85 -9.36
CA ARG A 115 -5.66 22.89 -10.76
C ARG A 115 -6.23 21.56 -11.26
N ARG A 116 -6.03 20.47 -10.51
CA ARG A 116 -6.55 19.14 -10.88
C ARG A 116 -8.03 19.03 -10.55
N SER A 117 -8.79 18.39 -11.43
CA SER A 117 -10.20 18.07 -11.16
C SER A 117 -10.32 17.17 -9.94
N VAL A 118 -11.48 17.19 -9.29
CA VAL A 118 -11.77 16.31 -8.15
C VAL A 118 -11.71 14.85 -8.57
N ASP A 119 -12.22 14.54 -9.77
CA ASP A 119 -12.15 13.22 -10.37
C ASP A 119 -10.72 12.70 -10.52
N TRP A 120 -9.80 13.54 -11.01
CA TRP A 120 -8.38 13.19 -11.10
C TRP A 120 -7.79 12.91 -9.71
N LYS A 121 -8.12 13.72 -8.70
CA LYS A 121 -7.62 13.53 -7.32
C LYS A 121 -8.11 12.21 -6.74
N ARG A 122 -9.40 11.90 -6.91
CA ARG A 122 -10.03 10.65 -6.47
C ARG A 122 -9.40 9.44 -7.14
N GLU A 123 -9.19 9.49 -8.46
CA GLU A 123 -8.50 8.42 -9.19
C GLU A 123 -7.05 8.27 -8.78
N ARG A 124 -6.32 9.36 -8.51
CA ARG A 124 -4.94 9.30 -8.03
C ARG A 124 -4.83 8.60 -6.68
N VAL A 125 -5.78 8.78 -5.75
CA VAL A 125 -5.80 8.03 -4.49
C VAL A 125 -5.75 6.53 -4.77
N ILE A 126 -6.57 6.06 -5.72
CA ILE A 126 -6.62 4.63 -6.07
C ILE A 126 -5.37 4.21 -6.84
N ALA A 127 -4.87 5.02 -7.78
CA ALA A 127 -3.64 4.73 -8.52
C ALA A 127 -2.41 4.61 -7.60
N GLU A 128 -2.32 5.44 -6.57
CA GLU A 128 -1.31 5.33 -5.52
C GLU A 128 -1.51 4.06 -4.69
N ALA A 129 -2.73 3.83 -4.20
CA ALA A 129 -3.06 2.69 -3.37
C ALA A 129 -2.75 1.34 -4.04
N ILE A 130 -3.00 1.20 -5.35
CA ILE A 130 -2.78 -0.07 -6.06
C ILE A 130 -1.30 -0.43 -6.26
N ARG A 131 -0.36 0.52 -6.10
CA ARG A 131 1.09 0.22 -6.11
C ARG A 131 1.49 -0.75 -5.01
N PHE A 132 0.70 -0.80 -3.94
CA PHE A 132 0.94 -1.67 -2.80
C PHE A 132 0.15 -2.97 -2.85
N LEU A 133 -0.58 -3.29 -3.92
CA LEU A 133 -1.27 -4.58 -4.03
C LEU A 133 -0.30 -5.75 -3.82
N GLY A 134 -0.68 -6.67 -2.94
CA GLY A 134 0.16 -7.82 -2.56
C GLY A 134 1.10 -7.57 -1.38
N TYR A 135 1.21 -6.35 -0.86
CA TYR A 135 1.95 -6.09 0.38
C TYR A 135 1.24 -6.78 1.55
N ALA A 136 1.99 -7.38 2.47
CA ALA A 136 1.42 -8.12 3.59
C ALA A 136 0.80 -7.19 4.64
N TYR A 137 -0.05 -7.75 5.51
CA TYR A 137 -0.51 -7.03 6.69
C TYR A 137 0.58 -7.07 7.76
N GLN A 138 1.10 -5.90 8.12
CA GLN A 138 2.13 -5.72 9.15
C GLN A 138 1.79 -4.50 10.01
N HIS A 139 2.16 -4.47 11.28
CA HIS A 139 1.99 -3.26 12.10
C HIS A 139 3.13 -2.27 11.88
N HIS A 140 3.39 -1.91 10.63
CA HIS A 140 4.51 -1.04 10.26
C HIS A 140 4.03 0.34 9.81
N HIS A 141 4.86 1.34 10.06
CA HIS A 141 4.66 2.71 9.59
C HIS A 141 4.93 2.89 8.08
N LEU A 142 5.78 2.05 7.49
CA LEU A 142 6.27 2.17 6.11
C LEU A 142 6.01 0.89 5.31
N PRO A 143 5.62 0.98 4.03
CA PRO A 143 5.42 -0.18 3.18
C PRO A 143 6.68 -1.00 2.99
N ASP A 144 7.78 -0.34 2.62
CA ASP A 144 8.99 -1.00 2.13
C ASP A 144 10.00 -1.33 3.24
N TRP A 145 9.71 -0.98 4.49
CA TRP A 145 10.52 -1.40 5.63
C TRP A 145 10.44 -2.92 5.81
N ASN A 146 11.58 -3.58 5.66
CA ASN A 146 11.71 -5.04 5.64
C ASN A 146 12.73 -5.48 6.70
N PRO A 147 12.34 -5.49 7.98
CA PRO A 147 13.26 -5.76 9.07
C PRO A 147 13.84 -7.18 9.01
N PRO A 148 15.09 -7.40 9.46
CA PRO A 148 15.67 -8.73 9.55
C PRO A 148 14.85 -9.64 10.47
N ALA A 149 14.95 -10.94 10.28
CA ALA A 149 14.18 -11.93 11.07
C ALA A 149 14.38 -11.80 12.60
N SER A 150 15.53 -11.28 13.04
CA SER A 150 15.84 -11.05 14.45
C SER A 150 15.22 -9.78 15.05
N TRP A 151 14.62 -8.92 14.23
CA TRP A 151 13.99 -7.68 14.70
C TRP A 151 12.71 -8.00 15.48
N PRO A 152 12.37 -7.25 16.54
CA PRO A 152 11.10 -7.44 17.23
C PRO A 152 9.90 -7.38 16.28
N TRP A 153 8.95 -8.29 16.45
CA TRP A 153 7.80 -8.43 15.56
C TRP A 153 6.50 -8.50 16.35
N THR A 154 5.44 -7.93 15.78
CA THR A 154 4.07 -8.06 16.28
C THR A 154 3.35 -9.12 15.47
N HIS A 155 2.81 -10.14 16.12
CA HIS A 155 2.17 -11.26 15.42
C HIS A 155 1.03 -10.80 14.49
N THR A 156 1.11 -11.18 13.21
CA THR A 156 0.08 -10.95 12.19
C THR A 156 -0.17 -12.21 11.36
N CYS A 157 -1.18 -12.15 10.48
CA CYS A 157 -1.45 -13.21 9.50
C CYS A 157 -0.30 -13.47 8.51
N ALA A 158 0.67 -12.56 8.40
CA ALA A 158 1.82 -12.73 7.51
C ALA A 158 2.80 -13.79 8.02
N GLY A 159 2.74 -14.14 9.31
CA GLY A 159 3.54 -15.21 9.90
C GLY A 159 5.01 -14.87 10.21
N GLY A 160 5.45 -13.64 9.95
CA GLY A 160 6.78 -13.16 10.34
C GLY A 160 7.06 -11.72 9.88
N ASN A 161 8.29 -11.25 10.15
CA ASN A 161 8.78 -9.96 9.65
C ASN A 161 8.78 -9.93 8.12
N GLY A 162 8.41 -8.77 7.57
CA GLY A 162 8.38 -8.53 6.13
C GLY A 162 7.90 -7.13 5.80
N LYS A 163 7.81 -6.80 4.51
CA LYS A 163 7.18 -5.57 4.03
C LYS A 163 5.66 -5.57 4.27
N GLY A 164 5.09 -4.39 4.41
CA GLY A 164 3.66 -4.23 4.63
C GLY A 164 3.33 -3.11 5.58
N PHE A 165 2.04 -2.88 5.80
CA PHE A 165 1.51 -1.97 6.81
C PHE A 165 0.08 -2.40 7.18
N ASP A 166 -0.49 -1.81 8.22
CA ASP A 166 -1.86 -2.08 8.65
C ASP A 166 -2.83 -1.10 7.96
N CYS A 167 -4.12 -1.20 8.28
CA CYS A 167 -5.16 -0.44 7.58
C CYS A 167 -5.02 1.09 7.68
N SER A 168 -4.67 1.61 8.85
CA SER A 168 -4.57 3.06 9.08
C SER A 168 -3.21 3.61 8.68
N ASN A 169 -2.12 2.85 8.81
CA ASN A 169 -0.84 3.21 8.23
C ASN A 169 -0.91 3.21 6.69
N PHE A 170 -1.59 2.23 6.08
CA PHE A 170 -1.84 2.21 4.63
C PHE A 170 -2.47 3.51 4.14
N THR A 171 -3.63 3.85 4.70
CA THR A 171 -4.41 5.01 4.26
C THR A 171 -3.69 6.32 4.55
N SER A 172 -3.04 6.44 5.71
CA SER A 172 -2.19 7.59 6.02
C SER A 172 -1.05 7.74 5.03
N PHE A 173 -0.35 6.64 4.71
CA PHE A 173 0.77 6.64 3.77
C PHE A 173 0.31 7.00 2.34
N VAL A 174 -0.78 6.42 1.84
CA VAL A 174 -1.34 6.74 0.51
C VAL A 174 -1.65 8.23 0.36
N TYR A 175 -2.26 8.86 1.37
CA TYR A 175 -2.56 10.29 1.32
C TYR A 175 -1.30 11.16 1.46
N ASN A 176 -0.34 10.72 2.26
CA ASN A 176 0.92 11.41 2.47
C ASN A 176 1.84 11.33 1.23
N GLN A 177 2.14 10.14 0.73
CA GLN A 177 2.93 9.94 -0.49
C GLN A 177 2.15 10.34 -1.77
N GLY A 178 0.82 10.28 -1.77
CA GLY A 178 0.04 10.74 -2.93
C GLY A 178 -0.02 12.26 -3.05
N PHE A 179 -0.15 12.98 -1.93
CA PHE A 179 -0.57 14.40 -1.94
C PHE A 179 0.21 15.30 -0.99
N GLY A 180 0.97 14.72 -0.05
CA GLY A 180 1.54 15.45 1.09
C GLY A 180 0.51 15.71 2.19
N ILE A 181 -0.56 14.91 2.26
CA ILE A 181 -1.63 15.06 3.25
C ILE A 181 -1.41 14.07 4.40
N HIS A 182 -1.27 14.61 5.60
CA HIS A 182 -1.00 13.88 6.83
C HIS A 182 -2.29 13.53 7.56
N LEU A 183 -2.63 12.24 7.50
CA LEU A 183 -3.67 11.64 8.33
C LEU A 183 -3.02 10.97 9.55
N ASN A 184 -3.75 10.92 10.66
CA ASN A 184 -3.31 10.12 11.80
C ASN A 184 -3.22 8.63 11.40
N SER A 185 -2.18 7.93 11.85
CA SER A 185 -1.98 6.51 11.56
C SER A 185 -2.60 5.57 12.61
N ASP A 186 -3.15 6.11 13.71
CA ASP A 186 -4.02 5.37 14.62
C ASP A 186 -5.46 5.41 14.10
N VAL A 187 -6.08 4.25 13.86
CA VAL A 187 -7.41 4.19 13.22
C VAL A 187 -8.50 4.89 14.03
N GLY A 188 -8.42 4.88 15.37
CA GLY A 188 -9.39 5.53 16.24
C GLY A 188 -9.31 7.05 16.11
N ARG A 189 -8.10 7.60 16.19
CA ARG A 189 -7.83 9.03 15.97
C ARG A 189 -8.10 9.46 14.53
N GLN A 190 -7.77 8.62 13.56
CA GLN A 190 -8.02 8.88 12.16
C GLN A 190 -9.53 8.99 11.88
N ALA A 191 -10.35 8.17 12.51
CA ALA A 191 -11.82 8.16 12.38
C ALA A 191 -12.52 9.37 13.03
N THR A 192 -11.83 10.12 13.88
CA THR A 192 -12.39 11.34 14.51
C THR A 192 -11.73 12.61 14.00
N LEU A 193 -10.92 12.51 12.94
CA LEU A 193 -10.17 13.62 12.39
C LEU A 193 -11.10 14.62 11.67
N GLU A 194 -11.07 15.88 12.09
CA GLU A 194 -11.80 16.97 11.41
C GLU A 194 -10.92 17.75 10.43
N HIS A 195 -9.61 17.75 10.66
CA HIS A 195 -8.61 18.48 9.86
C HIS A 195 -7.38 17.61 9.66
N ALA A 196 -6.87 17.57 8.43
CA ALA A 196 -5.58 16.99 8.07
C ALA A 196 -4.55 18.10 7.82
N LEU A 197 -3.27 17.79 7.94
CA LEU A 197 -2.19 18.75 7.64
C LEU A 197 -1.60 18.47 6.27
N GLU A 198 -1.40 19.50 5.46
CA GLU A 198 -0.74 19.38 4.16
C GLU A 198 0.67 19.98 4.19
N GLY A 199 1.64 19.16 3.78
CA GLY A 199 3.04 19.54 3.68
C GLY A 199 3.72 19.84 5.01
N ASN A 200 5.00 20.20 4.92
CA ASN A 200 5.84 20.52 6.09
C ASN A 200 5.43 21.80 6.82
N HIS A 201 4.61 22.65 6.19
CA HIS A 201 4.16 23.93 6.74
C HIS A 201 2.75 23.85 7.36
N GLY A 202 2.12 22.67 7.36
CA GLY A 202 0.93 22.39 8.14
C GLY A 202 -0.34 23.12 7.67
N ARG A 203 -0.53 23.32 6.35
CA ARG A 203 -1.79 23.89 5.87
C ARG A 203 -2.93 22.95 6.24
N GLU A 204 -3.89 23.45 7.00
CA GLU A 204 -5.06 22.63 7.38
C GLU A 204 -5.96 22.40 6.17
N ILE A 205 -6.32 21.13 5.96
CA ILE A 205 -7.32 20.69 5.01
C ILE A 205 -8.48 20.13 5.82
N ARG A 206 -9.68 20.64 5.58
CA ARG A 206 -10.88 20.10 6.20
C ARG A 206 -11.13 18.67 5.71
N VAL A 207 -11.38 17.78 6.67
CA VAL A 207 -11.81 16.41 6.40
C VAL A 207 -13.33 16.37 6.55
N HIS A 208 -14.01 16.05 5.46
CA HIS A 208 -15.47 16.06 5.45
C HIS A 208 -15.98 14.70 5.92
N ARG A 209 -16.67 14.72 7.06
CA ARG A 209 -17.34 13.54 7.59
C ARG A 209 -18.64 13.30 6.83
N VAL A 210 -18.74 12.13 6.19
CA VAL A 210 -19.91 11.67 5.46
C VAL A 210 -20.65 10.63 6.30
N GLU A 211 -21.83 10.99 6.78
CA GLU A 211 -22.72 10.04 7.44
C GLU A 211 -23.28 9.06 6.42
N LEU A 212 -23.20 7.76 6.73
CA LEU A 212 -23.57 6.72 5.79
C LEU A 212 -25.02 6.28 6.02
N PRO A 213 -25.86 6.26 4.97
CA PRO A 213 -27.19 5.69 5.06
C PRO A 213 -27.18 4.25 5.55
N GLU A 214 -28.27 3.82 6.19
CA GLU A 214 -28.44 2.43 6.65
C GLU A 214 -28.56 1.46 5.46
N SER A 215 -29.27 1.87 4.41
CA SER A 215 -29.47 1.06 3.20
C SER A 215 -28.16 0.90 2.42
N TYR A 216 -27.86 -0.34 2.04
CA TYR A 216 -26.71 -0.69 1.20
C TYR A 216 -26.70 0.09 -0.12
N ASP A 217 -27.84 0.18 -0.80
CA ASP A 217 -27.91 0.79 -2.13
C ASP A 217 -27.69 2.31 -2.05
N GLU A 218 -28.29 2.97 -1.05
CA GLU A 218 -28.09 4.40 -0.81
C GLU A 218 -26.66 4.71 -0.32
N ARG A 219 -26.05 3.80 0.44
CA ARG A 219 -24.66 3.93 0.84
C ARG A 219 -23.71 3.90 -0.36
N ILE A 220 -23.92 2.97 -1.29
CA ILE A 220 -23.14 2.92 -2.55
C ILE A 220 -23.29 4.23 -3.32
N LYS A 221 -24.51 4.79 -3.41
CA LYS A 221 -24.77 6.07 -4.07
C LYS A 221 -24.18 7.27 -3.33
N THR A 222 -23.96 7.17 -2.02
CA THR A 222 -23.40 8.24 -1.18
C THR A 222 -21.88 8.33 -1.27
N LEU A 223 -21.22 7.17 -1.31
CA LEU A 223 -19.77 7.08 -1.35
C LEU A 223 -19.19 7.57 -2.69
N ARG A 224 -17.97 8.10 -2.65
CA ARG A 224 -17.21 8.59 -3.81
C ARG A 224 -15.83 7.95 -3.78
N THR A 225 -15.26 7.70 -4.96
CA THR A 225 -13.91 7.12 -5.10
C THR A 225 -12.92 7.88 -4.24
N GLY A 226 -12.09 7.15 -3.50
CA GLY A 226 -11.09 7.70 -2.58
C GLY A 226 -11.59 7.95 -1.16
N ASP A 227 -12.91 7.93 -0.90
CA ASP A 227 -13.45 8.06 0.46
C ASP A 227 -12.83 7.01 1.40
N LEU A 228 -12.43 7.43 2.60
CA LEU A 228 -11.99 6.52 3.65
C LEU A 228 -13.20 6.05 4.45
N VAL A 229 -13.56 4.78 4.32
CA VAL A 229 -14.73 4.20 5.02
C VAL A 229 -14.27 3.51 6.29
N TYR A 230 -14.76 3.98 7.43
CA TYR A 230 -14.41 3.44 8.74
C TYR A 230 -15.37 2.34 9.15
N ILE A 231 -14.81 1.22 9.60
CA ILE A 231 -15.53 -0.01 9.91
C ILE A 231 -15.38 -0.31 11.39
N ARG A 232 -16.51 -0.56 12.06
CA ARG A 232 -16.54 -0.97 13.46
C ARG A 232 -16.10 -2.41 13.60
N HIS A 233 -15.56 -2.74 14.76
CA HIS A 233 -15.33 -4.14 15.13
C HIS A 233 -16.64 -4.95 15.06
N GLU A 234 -16.57 -6.26 14.80
CA GLU A 234 -17.77 -7.11 14.66
C GLU A 234 -18.64 -7.09 15.93
N ARG A 235 -17.99 -7.04 17.11
CA ARG A 235 -18.63 -7.18 18.42
C ARG A 235 -18.64 -5.91 19.27
N ASP A 236 -17.98 -4.85 18.81
CA ASP A 236 -17.78 -3.61 19.59
C ASP A 236 -18.16 -2.39 18.73
N PRO A 237 -18.84 -1.36 19.28
CA PRO A 237 -19.14 -0.12 18.56
C PRO A 237 -17.91 0.70 18.10
N HIS A 238 -16.71 0.44 18.62
CA HIS A 238 -15.49 1.16 18.25
C HIS A 238 -15.04 0.86 16.82
N VAL A 239 -14.49 1.88 16.16
CA VAL A 239 -13.84 1.74 14.85
C VAL A 239 -12.55 0.95 15.03
N SER A 240 -12.38 -0.09 14.22
CA SER A 240 -11.20 -0.96 14.27
C SER A 240 -10.49 -1.09 12.93
N HIS A 241 -11.07 -0.58 11.86
CA HIS A 241 -10.54 -0.75 10.50
C HIS A 241 -10.96 0.40 9.60
N VAL A 242 -10.15 0.66 8.58
CA VAL A 242 -10.42 1.67 7.56
C VAL A 242 -10.08 1.11 6.18
N VAL A 243 -10.90 1.44 5.19
CA VAL A 243 -10.72 1.02 3.80
C VAL A 243 -10.84 2.22 2.87
N ILE A 244 -10.23 2.16 1.69
CA ILE A 244 -10.43 3.16 0.65
C ILE A 244 -11.53 2.65 -0.29
N TRP A 245 -12.58 3.45 -0.48
CA TRP A 245 -13.65 3.14 -1.44
C TRP A 245 -13.14 3.29 -2.87
N VAL A 246 -13.12 2.20 -3.65
CA VAL A 246 -12.67 2.25 -5.05
C VAL A 246 -13.74 2.92 -5.92
N GLY A 247 -15.02 2.71 -5.61
CA GLY A 247 -16.13 3.31 -6.35
C GLY A 247 -16.28 2.77 -7.77
N PRO A 248 -16.88 3.54 -8.70
CA PRO A 248 -17.31 3.05 -10.01
C PRO A 248 -16.16 2.67 -10.95
N ILE A 249 -14.91 2.97 -10.62
CA ILE A 249 -13.74 2.54 -11.39
C ILE A 249 -13.30 1.10 -11.05
N GLY A 250 -13.86 0.49 -9.99
CA GLY A 250 -13.59 -0.90 -9.65
C GLY A 250 -14.26 -1.87 -10.62
N ARG A 251 -13.61 -3.00 -10.87
CA ARG A 251 -14.13 -4.09 -11.73
C ARG A 251 -14.11 -5.39 -10.94
N SER A 252 -15.28 -6.01 -10.83
CA SER A 252 -15.45 -7.34 -10.23
C SER A 252 -16.31 -8.22 -11.15
N PRO A 253 -16.09 -9.54 -11.21
CA PRO A 253 -16.93 -10.46 -12.00
C PRO A 253 -18.42 -10.37 -11.65
N SER A 254 -18.74 -10.23 -10.37
CA SER A 254 -20.13 -10.16 -9.89
C SER A 254 -20.74 -8.75 -9.97
N GLY A 255 -19.98 -7.74 -10.40
CA GLY A 255 -20.41 -6.35 -10.42
C GLY A 255 -20.57 -5.70 -9.04
N VAL A 256 -20.14 -6.37 -7.96
CA VAL A 256 -20.12 -5.76 -6.63
C VAL A 256 -19.08 -4.65 -6.55
N PRO A 257 -19.35 -3.56 -5.81
CA PRO A 257 -18.35 -2.53 -5.56
C PRO A 257 -17.12 -3.10 -4.85
N LEU A 258 -15.98 -2.45 -5.05
CA LEU A 258 -14.71 -2.82 -4.44
C LEU A 258 -14.25 -1.79 -3.41
N VAL A 259 -13.50 -2.26 -2.43
CA VAL A 259 -12.64 -1.47 -1.56
C VAL A 259 -11.20 -1.94 -1.72
N ILE A 260 -10.24 -1.07 -1.41
CA ILE A 260 -8.84 -1.45 -1.23
C ILE A 260 -8.43 -1.17 0.21
N ASP A 261 -7.84 -2.16 0.86
CA ASP A 261 -7.43 -2.09 2.26
C ASP A 261 -6.24 -3.01 2.54
N SER A 262 -5.51 -2.74 3.63
CA SER A 262 -4.62 -3.73 4.24
C SER A 262 -5.36 -4.42 5.37
N HIS A 263 -5.73 -5.69 5.18
CA HIS A 263 -6.59 -6.43 6.12
C HIS A 263 -6.02 -7.79 6.48
N GLY A 264 -6.52 -8.38 7.57
CA GLY A 264 -6.30 -9.78 7.88
C GLY A 264 -6.87 -10.72 6.80
N GLY A 265 -6.75 -12.03 7.05
CA GLY A 265 -7.42 -13.05 6.24
C GLY A 265 -8.93 -13.12 6.50
N GLY A 266 -9.60 -14.10 5.89
CA GLY A 266 -11.01 -14.40 6.16
C GLY A 266 -12.03 -13.74 5.23
N VAL A 267 -11.56 -13.11 4.15
CA VAL A 267 -12.41 -12.60 3.07
C VAL A 267 -12.20 -13.46 1.83
N ASN A 268 -13.30 -13.84 1.17
CA ASN A 268 -13.26 -14.60 -0.09
C ASN A 268 -13.61 -13.71 -1.28
N ASP A 269 -13.08 -14.06 -2.45
CA ASP A 269 -13.39 -13.43 -3.73
C ASP A 269 -14.78 -13.84 -4.26
N ASP A 270 -15.10 -13.46 -5.50
CA ASP A 270 -16.36 -13.82 -6.17
C ASP A 270 -16.49 -15.31 -6.46
N ASP A 271 -15.35 -16.02 -6.60
CA ASP A 271 -15.28 -17.45 -6.84
C ASP A 271 -15.18 -18.26 -5.54
N GLY A 272 -15.29 -17.60 -4.38
CA GLY A 272 -15.16 -18.22 -3.07
C GLY A 272 -13.74 -18.56 -2.64
N ARG A 273 -12.72 -18.13 -3.40
CA ARG A 273 -11.30 -18.35 -3.03
C ARG A 273 -10.88 -17.35 -1.95
N PRO A 274 -10.05 -17.78 -0.99
CA PRO A 274 -9.55 -16.87 0.04
C PRO A 274 -8.67 -15.79 -0.57
N ILE A 275 -8.96 -14.53 -0.24
CA ILE A 275 -8.11 -13.40 -0.61
C ILE A 275 -6.97 -13.31 0.42
N PRO A 276 -5.69 -13.22 0.01
CA PRO A 276 -4.55 -13.10 0.90
C PRO A 276 -4.70 -11.94 1.88
N CYS A 277 -3.99 -12.03 3.00
CA CYS A 277 -3.93 -10.91 3.92
C CYS A 277 -2.97 -9.82 3.43
N GLY A 278 -3.15 -8.60 3.93
CA GLY A 278 -2.50 -7.39 3.47
C GLY A 278 -3.31 -6.61 2.46
N VAL A 279 -2.62 -5.85 1.62
CA VAL A 279 -3.18 -4.88 0.67
C VAL A 279 -3.79 -5.59 -0.52
N GLN A 280 -5.11 -5.55 -0.61
CA GLN A 280 -5.86 -6.24 -1.65
C GLN A 280 -7.10 -5.45 -2.07
N LEU A 281 -7.56 -5.69 -3.30
CA LEU A 281 -8.94 -5.37 -3.68
C LEU A 281 -9.88 -6.40 -3.07
N ARG A 282 -10.97 -5.93 -2.44
CA ARG A 282 -11.95 -6.78 -1.76
C ARG A 282 -13.39 -6.38 -2.10
N PRO A 283 -14.31 -7.35 -2.16
CA PRO A 283 -15.70 -7.09 -2.48
C PRO A 283 -16.43 -6.46 -1.29
N TYR A 284 -17.03 -5.29 -1.52
CA TYR A 284 -17.91 -4.65 -0.56
C TYR A 284 -19.33 -5.19 -0.74
N ARG A 285 -19.58 -6.41 -0.25
CA ARG A 285 -20.89 -7.06 -0.42
C ARG A 285 -21.90 -6.51 0.58
N LYS A 286 -23.19 -6.55 0.22
CA LYS A 286 -24.30 -6.26 1.15
C LYS A 286 -24.22 -7.06 2.45
N SER A 287 -23.84 -8.33 2.35
CA SER A 287 -23.66 -9.25 3.46
C SER A 287 -22.25 -9.23 4.07
N SER A 288 -21.33 -8.38 3.63
CA SER A 288 -19.96 -8.34 4.18
C SER A 288 -19.92 -7.66 5.55
N TRP A 289 -18.89 -7.96 6.33
CA TRP A 289 -18.54 -7.21 7.55
C TRP A 289 -18.37 -5.72 7.24
N TYR A 290 -17.65 -5.38 6.16
CA TYR A 290 -17.47 -4.02 5.68
C TYR A 290 -18.78 -3.25 5.65
N ASN A 291 -19.81 -3.82 5.03
CA ASN A 291 -21.10 -3.16 4.96
C ASN A 291 -21.86 -3.16 6.30
N ARG A 292 -21.97 -4.31 6.97
CA ARG A 292 -22.79 -4.38 8.20
C ARG A 292 -22.25 -3.51 9.34
N ARG A 293 -20.95 -3.22 9.33
CA ARG A 293 -20.27 -2.47 10.39
C ARG A 293 -19.72 -1.13 9.92
N ALA A 294 -20.07 -0.66 8.72
CA ALA A 294 -19.72 0.69 8.27
C ALA A 294 -20.21 1.74 9.28
N SER A 295 -19.32 2.64 9.67
CA SER A 295 -19.58 3.70 10.64
C SER A 295 -19.94 4.99 9.94
N HIS A 296 -19.00 5.53 9.19
CA HIS A 296 -19.05 6.78 8.43
C HIS A 296 -17.92 6.74 7.41
N ALA A 297 -17.79 7.77 6.58
CA ALA A 297 -16.62 7.97 5.75
C ALA A 297 -15.98 9.34 5.94
N HIS A 298 -14.70 9.45 5.63
CA HIS A 298 -14.00 10.73 5.44
C HIS A 298 -13.79 10.98 3.95
N ARG A 299 -14.14 12.20 3.53
CA ARG A 299 -13.94 12.70 2.17
C ARG A 299 -13.01 13.90 2.22
N LEU A 300 -11.88 13.79 1.52
CA LEU A 300 -10.89 14.86 1.43
C LEU A 300 -11.02 15.69 0.15
N PHE A 301 -11.58 15.11 -0.91
CA PHE A 301 -11.75 15.76 -2.20
C PHE A 301 -13.24 15.93 -2.53
N GLU A 302 -13.71 17.15 -2.35
CA GLU A 302 -15.07 17.57 -2.67
C GLU A 302 -15.11 18.40 -3.95
N GLU A 303 -16.23 18.26 -4.67
CA GLU A 303 -16.61 19.21 -5.70
C GLU A 303 -16.81 20.57 -5.02
N ARG A 304 -16.14 21.61 -5.54
CA ARG A 304 -16.43 22.96 -5.08
C ARG A 304 -17.88 23.28 -5.52
N PRO A 305 -18.71 23.83 -4.63
CA PRO A 305 -20.06 24.27 -4.98
C PRO A 305 -20.03 25.37 -6.04
#